data_AF-A0A832R3Q5-F1
#
_entry.id   AF-A0A832R3Q5-F1
#
_cell.length_a   1.000
_cell.length_b   1.000
_cell.length_c   1.000
_cell.angle_alpha   90.00
_cell.angle_beta   90.00
_cell.angle_gamma   90.00
#
_symmetry.space_group_name_H-M   'P 1'
#
loop_
_entity.id
_entity.type
_entity.pdbx_description
1 polymer ?
#
loop_
_entity_poly.entity_id
_entity_poly.type
_entity_poly.pdbx_seq_one_letter_code
_entity_poly.pdbx_strand_id
1 'polypeptide(L)'
;GKERTYYIYNNCSHEEAYKETGAQGVSYTTGVPATIGAMMFMMGLWKKPGVFNVEEFNPDPFMEQLYKQGLPWHELFDIDLEMD
;
A
#
# COMPACT_ATOMS: atom_id res chain seq x y z
N GLY A 1 23.91 5.61 12.38
CA GLY A 1 23.14 6.12 11.23
C GLY A 1 23.04 7.64 11.36
N LYS A 2 22.90 8.35 10.23
CA LYS A 2 22.57 9.78 10.23
C LYS A 2 21.04 9.91 10.27
N GLU A 3 20.52 10.92 10.96
CA GLU A 3 19.11 11.27 10.92
C GLU A 3 18.66 11.54 9.49
N ARG A 4 17.43 11.09 9.16
CA ARG A 4 16.80 11.25 7.84
C ARG A 4 15.30 11.42 8.01
N THR A 5 14.73 12.24 7.14
CA THR A 5 13.29 12.37 6.96
C THR A 5 12.85 11.54 5.75
N TYR A 6 11.65 10.97 5.82
CA TYR A 6 11.12 10.10 4.77
C TYR A 6 9.60 10.17 4.73
N TYR A 7 9.05 10.38 3.53
CA TYR A 7 7.60 10.41 3.31
C TYR A 7 7.21 9.44 2.20
N ILE A 8 6.27 8.56 2.54
CA ILE A 8 5.68 7.57 1.64
C ILE A 8 4.17 7.80 1.56
N TYR A 9 3.62 7.87 0.35
CA TYR A 9 2.19 8.15 0.14
C TYR A 9 1.67 7.57 -1.17
N ASN A 10 0.34 7.46 -1.27
CA ASN A 10 -0.39 7.18 -2.50
C ASN A 10 -1.46 8.26 -2.70
N ASN A 11 -1.62 8.72 -3.93
CA ASN A 11 -2.74 9.56 -4.34
C ASN A 11 -3.72 8.73 -5.17
N CYS A 12 -5.00 8.80 -4.84
CA CYS A 12 -6.06 8.07 -5.55
C CYS A 12 -7.14 9.05 -6.03
N SER A 13 -7.47 9.01 -7.33
CA SER A 13 -8.56 9.80 -7.90
C SER A 13 -9.89 9.07 -7.75
N HIS A 14 -10.89 9.73 -7.16
CA HIS A 14 -12.26 9.18 -7.08
C HIS A 14 -12.86 8.89 -8.46
N GLU A 15 -12.56 9.72 -9.46
CA GLU A 15 -13.08 9.54 -10.82
C GLU A 15 -12.49 8.30 -11.48
N GLU A 16 -11.18 8.09 -11.37
CA GLU A 16 -10.52 6.93 -11.97
C GLU A 16 -10.91 5.63 -11.27
N ALA A 17 -10.99 5.64 -9.93
CA ALA A 17 -11.50 4.50 -9.16
C ALA A 17 -12.94 4.12 -9.57
N TYR A 18 -13.78 5.12 -9.82
CA TYR A 18 -15.16 4.90 -10.26
C TYR A 18 -15.24 4.37 -11.69
N LYS A 19 -14.40 4.87 -12.61
CA LYS A 19 -14.31 4.35 -13.99
C LYS A 19 -13.89 2.88 -14.03
N GLU A 20 -12.96 2.47 -13.17
CA GLU A 20 -12.45 1.10 -13.15
C GLU A 20 -13.40 0.11 -12.46
N THR A 21 -13.91 0.47 -11.28
CA THR A 21 -14.61 -0.48 -10.38
C THR A 21 -16.03 -0.08 -10.03
N GLY A 22 -16.48 1.12 -10.41
CA GLY A 22 -17.75 1.71 -9.98
C GLY A 22 -17.75 2.16 -8.51
N ALA A 23 -16.61 2.10 -7.82
CA ALA A 23 -16.47 2.49 -6.42
C ALA A 23 -15.69 3.81 -6.28
N GLN A 24 -15.95 4.53 -5.20
CA GLN A 24 -15.21 5.75 -4.87
C GLN A 24 -13.84 5.43 -4.24
N GLY A 25 -12.90 6.38 -4.34
CA GLY A 25 -11.51 6.27 -3.87
C GLY A 25 -11.29 5.64 -2.50
N VAL A 26 -12.04 5.98 -1.45
CA VAL A 26 -11.88 5.39 -0.10
C VAL A 26 -12.18 3.87 -0.09
N SER A 27 -13.19 3.43 -0.84
CA SER A 27 -13.53 2.01 -0.96
C SER A 27 -12.48 1.30 -1.80
N TYR A 28 -12.00 1.95 -2.87
CA TYR A 28 -10.96 1.43 -3.74
C TYR A 28 -9.64 1.24 -2.99
N THR A 29 -9.18 2.27 -2.26
CA THR A 29 -7.94 2.23 -1.47
C THR A 29 -8.00 1.24 -0.31
N THR A 30 -9.19 0.78 0.09
CA THR A 30 -9.35 -0.28 1.11
C THR A 30 -9.46 -1.66 0.45
N GLY A 31 -10.21 -1.76 -0.65
CA GLY A 31 -10.47 -3.01 -1.35
C GLY A 31 -9.21 -3.59 -2.01
N VAL A 32 -8.41 -2.75 -2.67
CA VAL A 32 -7.17 -3.20 -3.33
C VAL A 32 -6.19 -3.83 -2.32
N PRO A 33 -5.83 -3.20 -1.17
CA PRO A 33 -5.02 -3.84 -0.14
C PRO A 33 -5.61 -5.15 0.41
N ALA A 34 -6.93 -5.23 0.59
CA ALA A 34 -7.58 -6.45 1.06
C ALA A 34 -7.41 -7.60 0.05
N THR A 35 -7.56 -7.32 -1.24
CA THR A 35 -7.30 -8.31 -2.32
C THR A 35 -5.83 -8.73 -2.36
N ILE A 36 -4.89 -7.79 -2.23
CA ILE A 36 -3.45 -8.11 -2.22
C ILE A 36 -3.09 -8.94 -0.99
N GLY A 37 -3.61 -8.62 0.20
CA GLY A 37 -3.39 -9.41 1.42
C GLY A 37 -3.88 -10.86 1.26
N ALA A 38 -5.05 -11.05 0.65
CA ALA A 38 -5.54 -12.38 0.30
C ALA A 38 -4.62 -13.08 -0.71
N MET A 39 -4.13 -12.37 -1.73
CA MET A 39 -3.15 -12.88 -2.70
C MET A 39 -1.86 -13.34 -2.02
N MET A 40 -1.29 -12.53 -1.11
CA MET A 40 -0.07 -12.88 -0.36
C MET A 40 -0.25 -14.16 0.47
N PHE A 41 -1.42 -14.32 1.09
CA PHE A 41 -1.75 -15.53 1.83
C PHE A 41 -1.87 -16.76 0.91
N MET A 42 -2.58 -16.63 -0.22
CA MET A 42 -2.80 -17.71 -1.17
C MET A 42 -1.50 -18.14 -1.88
N MET A 43 -0.57 -17.22 -2.10
CA MET A 43 0.77 -17.49 -2.62
C MET A 43 1.71 -18.11 -1.56
N GLY A 44 1.28 -18.20 -0.30
CA GLY A 44 2.08 -18.72 0.81
C GLY A 44 3.12 -17.73 1.36
N LEU A 45 3.20 -16.51 0.83
CA LEU A 45 4.15 -15.49 1.27
C LEU A 45 3.82 -14.96 2.67
N TRP A 46 2.53 -14.85 2.99
CA TRP A 46 2.03 -14.43 4.31
C TRP A 46 1.41 -15.60 5.08
N LYS A 47 2.02 -16.78 5.02
CA LYS A 47 1.50 -18.00 5.68
C LYS A 47 2.44 -18.46 6.80
N LYS A 48 2.09 -18.12 8.05
CA LYS A 48 2.71 -18.64 9.28
C LYS A 48 1.65 -18.94 10.35
N PRO A 49 1.86 -19.90 11.28
CA PRO A 49 0.92 -20.17 12.36
C PRO A 49 0.86 -19.02 13.37
N GLY A 50 -0.34 -18.51 13.67
CA GLY A 50 -0.55 -17.41 14.61
C GLY A 50 -1.47 -16.32 14.07
N VAL A 51 -1.54 -15.20 14.78
CA VAL A 51 -2.24 -13.98 14.36
C VAL A 51 -1.18 -12.90 14.18
N PHE A 52 -1.23 -12.19 13.06
CA PHE A 52 -0.16 -11.28 12.66
C PHE A 52 -0.72 -10.01 12.05
N ASN A 53 -0.02 -8.91 12.32
CA ASN A 53 -0.23 -7.65 11.62
C ASN A 53 0.63 -7.60 10.34
N VAL A 54 0.32 -6.64 9.47
CA VAL A 54 0.94 -6.51 8.13
C VAL A 54 2.43 -6.19 8.20
N GLU A 55 2.85 -5.40 9.19
CA GLU A 55 4.23 -4.99 9.43
C GLU A 55 5.15 -6.14 9.88
N GLU A 56 4.58 -7.30 10.23
CA GLU A 56 5.33 -8.49 10.63
C GLU A 56 5.72 -9.40 9.44
N PHE A 57 5.40 -8.99 8.21
CA PHE A 57 5.76 -9.70 6.99
C PHE A 57 6.73 -8.87 6.14
N ASN A 58 7.40 -9.53 5.18
CA ASN A 58 8.19 -8.79 4.18
C ASN A 58 7.25 -7.89 3.36
N PRO A 59 7.43 -6.55 3.36
CA PRO A 59 6.59 -5.64 2.60
C PRO A 59 6.84 -5.71 1.09
N ASP A 60 8.01 -6.13 0.61
CA ASP A 60 8.40 -5.98 -0.81
C ASP A 60 7.36 -6.55 -1.79
N PRO A 61 6.86 -7.79 -1.62
CA PRO A 61 5.89 -8.35 -2.56
C PRO A 61 4.54 -7.63 -2.52
N PHE A 62 4.16 -7.10 -1.36
CA PHE A 62 2.92 -6.36 -1.18
C PHE A 62 3.01 -4.98 -1.85
N MET A 63 4.14 -4.26 -1.65
CA MET A 63 4.39 -2.96 -2.25
C MET A 63 4.52 -3.04 -3.78
N GLU A 64 5.06 -4.14 -4.32
CA GLU A 64 5.08 -4.40 -5.75
C GLU A 64 3.66 -4.58 -6.31
N GLN A 65 2.80 -5.33 -5.61
CA GLN A 65 1.41 -5.51 -6.04
C GLN A 65 0.58 -4.23 -5.90
N LEU A 66 0.78 -3.42 -4.86
CA LEU A 66 0.10 -2.12 -4.74
C LEU A 66 0.27 -1.27 -5.99
N TYR A 67 1.51 -1.18 -6.50
CA TYR A 67 1.80 -0.45 -7.72
C TYR A 67 1.08 -1.04 -8.94
N LYS A 68 1.08 -2.38 -9.08
CA LYS A 68 0.46 -3.08 -10.21
C LYS A 68 -1.06 -3.05 -10.20
N GLN A 69 -1.69 -3.03 -9.03
CA GLN A 69 -3.14 -3.12 -8.84
C GLN A 69 -3.80 -1.74 -8.70
N GLY A 70 -3.16 -0.67 -9.19
CA GLY A 70 -3.78 0.66 -9.32
C GLY A 70 -3.52 1.63 -8.17
N LEU A 71 -2.66 1.28 -7.20
CA LEU A 71 -2.24 2.17 -6.10
C LEU A 71 -0.72 2.44 -6.15
N PRO A 72 -0.25 3.19 -7.16
CA PRO A 72 1.15 3.59 -7.22
C PRO A 72 1.50 4.47 -6.01
N TRP A 73 2.63 4.18 -5.38
CA TRP A 73 3.11 4.91 -4.21
C TRP A 73 4.40 5.66 -4.56
N HIS A 74 4.67 6.70 -3.79
CA HIS A 74 5.80 7.60 -3.99
C HIS A 74 6.64 7.70 -2.72
N GLU A 75 7.94 7.87 -2.91
CA GLU A 75 8.92 8.04 -1.86
C GLU A 75 9.60 9.40 -1.99
N LEU A 76 9.71 10.12 -0.88
CA LEU A 76 10.51 11.33 -0.77
C LEU A 76 11.50 11.15 0.38
N PHE A 77 12.77 11.46 0.13
CA PHE A 77 13.87 11.31 1.08
C PHE A 77 14.50 12.65 1.41
N ASP A 78 14.89 12.83 2.66
CA ASP A 78 15.64 14.00 3.14
C ASP A 78 14.92 15.33 2.81
N ILE A 79 13.58 15.33 2.87
CA ILE A 79 12.73 16.51 2.70
C ILE A 79 12.41 17.18 4.03
N ASP A 80 12.04 18.46 3.98
CA ASP A 80 11.44 19.11 5.13
C ASP A 80 10.01 18.58 5.36
N LEU A 81 9.78 17.96 6.51
CA LEU A 81 8.46 17.42 6.91
C LEU A 81 7.75 18.33 7.91
N GLU A 82 8.43 19.36 8.41
CA GLU A 82 7.83 20.29 9.34
C GLU A 82 6.83 21.16 8.58
N MET A 83 5.59 21.18 9.08
CA MET A 83 4.55 22.08 8.59
C MET A 83 4.61 23.30 9.51
N ASP A 84 5.07 24.44 8.99
CA ASP A 84 5.00 25.73 9.69
C ASP A 84 3.57 26.07 10.17
#